data_AF-A0A7R9FMR0-F1
#
_entry.id   AF-A0A7R9FMR0-F1
#
_cell.length_a   1.000
_cell.length_b   1.000
_cell.length_c   1.000
_cell.angle_alpha   90.00
_cell.angle_beta   90.00
_cell.angle_gamma   90.00
#
_symmetry.space_group_name_H-M   'P 1'
#
loop_
_entity.id
_entity.type
_entity.pdbx_description
1 polymer ?
#
loop_
_entity_poly.entity_id
_entity_poly.type
_entity_poly.pdbx_seq_one_letter_code
_entity_poly.pdbx_strand_id
1 'polypeptide(L)'
;METIRNAKGHCSVVELVVSMSADVHAEDEDGDTGLHLALMKRASINTEINELEAPTIFGIFTQVANKTVDHLVALAIACYLVQEGCQLTKRNNKGKTPLDLVADTSMGELLQQYITPRSAPQVVSRQHSSDSSSMTEVDQSVVVNPAALNGMEKRAPAPVECAVCSELGDENVLFEPCGHRIACEDCSSRMKKCLKCGQVVNKRITHDGRTIACKSRQPSTERLRYLETKIAEIEEAHCCSICMERRRNVVFLCGHGACEKCSTTLKICHMCRKTITKKINFKIFFLAKIKYFSSRNIKV
;
A
#
# COMPACT_ATOMS: atom_id res chain seq x y z
N MET A 1 10.56 9.39 -0.88
CA MET A 1 9.81 9.80 0.32
C MET A 1 8.48 9.06 0.48
N GLU A 2 7.46 9.24 -0.38
CA GLU A 2 6.15 8.59 -0.12
C GLU A 2 6.03 7.08 -0.44
N THR A 3 6.97 6.50 -1.20
CA THR A 3 6.83 5.18 -1.82
C THR A 3 6.73 4.02 -0.83
N ILE A 4 7.60 3.96 0.19
CA ILE A 4 7.55 2.90 1.22
C ILE A 4 6.27 3.00 2.06
N ARG A 5 5.81 4.22 2.36
CA ARG A 5 4.53 4.49 3.07
C ARG A 5 3.32 3.99 2.27
N ASN A 6 3.30 4.21 0.96
CA ASN A 6 2.21 3.80 0.08
C ASN A 6 2.23 2.30 -0.27
N ALA A 7 3.34 1.59 -0.03
CA ALA A 7 3.46 0.15 -0.30
C ALA A 7 2.52 -0.72 0.57
N LYS A 8 2.00 -0.23 1.71
CA LYS A 8 1.01 -0.93 2.57
C LYS A 8 1.35 -2.37 3.01
N GLY A 9 2.61 -2.79 2.87
CA GLY A 9 3.06 -4.17 3.13
C GLY A 9 3.35 -5.00 1.87
N HIS A 10 3.01 -4.53 0.67
CA HIS A 10 3.36 -5.20 -0.59
C HIS A 10 4.88 -5.30 -0.75
N CYS A 11 5.42 -6.48 -0.43
CA CYS A 11 6.86 -6.74 -0.33
C CYS A 11 7.60 -6.43 -1.64
N SER A 12 6.99 -6.76 -2.78
CA SER A 12 7.54 -6.50 -4.11
C SER A 12 7.74 -5.02 -4.43
N VAL A 13 6.84 -4.15 -3.94
CA VAL A 13 7.02 -2.69 -4.05
C VAL A 13 8.14 -2.20 -3.13
N VAL A 14 8.28 -2.77 -1.93
CA VAL A 14 9.35 -2.38 -0.99
C VAL A 14 10.72 -2.76 -1.54
N GLU A 15 10.90 -4.01 -1.98
CA GLU A 15 12.17 -4.52 -2.52
C GLU A 15 12.58 -3.78 -3.81
N LEU A 16 11.63 -3.50 -4.71
CA LEU A 16 11.89 -2.72 -5.92
C LEU A 16 12.28 -1.26 -5.60
N VAL A 17 11.61 -0.62 -4.65
CA VAL A 17 11.89 0.77 -4.28
C VAL A 17 13.25 0.90 -3.61
N VAL A 18 13.60 -0.01 -2.70
CA VAL A 18 14.90 0.03 -2.01
C VAL A 18 16.06 -0.34 -2.95
N SER A 19 15.90 -1.35 -3.81
CA SER A 19 16.90 -1.67 -4.86
C SER A 19 17.10 -0.54 -5.88
N MET A 20 16.12 0.34 -6.08
CA MET A 20 16.25 1.60 -6.83
C MET A 20 16.94 2.74 -6.04
N SER A 21 17.67 2.43 -4.97
CA SER A 21 18.38 3.40 -4.11
C SER A 21 17.45 4.46 -3.49
N ALA A 22 16.22 4.09 -3.16
CA ALA A 22 15.35 4.98 -2.41
C ALA A 22 15.88 5.23 -0.99
N ASP A 23 15.75 6.48 -0.53
CA ASP A 23 16.14 6.87 0.82
C ASP A 23 15.33 6.09 1.89
N VAL A 24 16.01 5.14 2.54
CA VAL A 24 15.50 4.33 3.65
C VAL A 24 15.46 5.09 4.98
N HIS A 25 16.10 6.26 5.06
CA HIS A 25 16.07 7.16 6.21
C HIS A 25 14.95 8.19 6.15
N ALA A 26 14.15 8.21 5.08
CA ALA A 26 13.01 9.11 4.95
C ALA A 26 12.04 8.98 6.13
N GLU A 27 11.77 10.12 6.77
CA GLU A 27 10.85 10.30 7.89
C GLU A 27 9.52 10.89 7.39
N ASP A 28 8.42 10.59 8.09
CA ASP A 28 7.11 11.21 7.84
C ASP A 28 6.84 12.41 8.76
N GLU A 29 5.61 12.94 8.72
CA GLU A 29 5.16 14.09 9.53
C GLU A 29 5.21 13.83 11.05
N ASP A 30 5.15 12.55 11.46
CA ASP A 30 5.30 12.10 12.85
C ASP A 30 6.77 11.80 13.23
N GLY A 31 7.71 11.94 12.28
CA GLY A 31 9.11 11.53 12.44
C GLY A 31 9.31 10.01 12.39
N ASP A 32 8.31 9.25 11.94
CA ASP A 32 8.38 7.80 11.84
C ASP A 32 9.11 7.43 10.53
N THR A 33 10.24 6.71 10.66
CA THR A 33 10.94 6.11 9.50
C THR A 33 10.16 4.91 8.96
N GLY A 34 10.51 4.43 7.76
CA GLY A 34 9.91 3.21 7.17
C GLY A 34 9.88 1.99 8.12
N LEU A 35 10.87 1.87 9.00
CA LEU A 35 10.94 0.82 10.02
C LEU A 35 9.93 1.01 11.17
N HIS A 36 9.70 2.24 11.65
CA HIS A 36 8.62 2.54 12.60
C HIS A 36 7.26 2.16 12.02
N LEU A 37 7.03 2.52 10.75
CA LEU A 37 5.76 2.24 10.04
C LEU A 37 5.51 0.75 9.83
N ALA A 38 6.54 -0.02 9.46
CA ALA A 38 6.45 -1.48 9.30
C ALA A 38 6.06 -2.18 10.62
N LEU A 39 6.66 -1.78 11.74
CA LEU A 39 6.43 -2.37 13.05
C LEU A 39 5.09 -1.91 13.66
N MET A 40 4.74 -0.63 13.54
CA MET A 40 3.47 -0.08 14.04
C MET A 40 2.26 -0.66 13.28
N LYS A 41 2.36 -0.87 11.96
CA LYS A 41 1.26 -1.38 11.12
C LYS A 41 1.30 -2.90 10.94
N ARG A 42 2.06 -3.63 11.77
CA ARG A 42 2.26 -5.09 11.68
C ARG A 42 0.97 -5.92 11.59
N ALA A 43 -0.11 -5.48 12.24
CA ALA A 43 -1.41 -6.14 12.21
C ALA A 43 -2.23 -5.88 10.93
N SER A 44 -1.89 -4.85 10.16
CA SER A 44 -2.51 -4.52 8.88
C SER A 44 -1.75 -5.09 7.67
N ILE A 45 -0.52 -5.54 7.87
CA ILE A 45 0.36 -6.11 6.84
C ILE A 45 0.14 -7.63 6.80
N ASN A 46 -0.87 -8.05 6.02
CA ASN A 46 -1.20 -9.45 5.75
C ASN A 46 -1.24 -9.71 4.23
N THR A 47 -0.17 -9.35 3.53
CA THR A 47 -0.01 -9.62 2.09
C THR A 47 0.71 -10.94 1.87
N GLU A 48 0.29 -11.71 0.87
CA GLU A 48 1.04 -12.88 0.42
C GLU A 48 2.40 -12.44 -0.16
N ILE A 49 3.49 -13.15 0.20
CA ILE A 49 4.83 -12.90 -0.34
C ILE A 49 5.10 -13.96 -1.41
N ASN A 50 5.49 -13.52 -2.61
CA ASN A 50 5.84 -14.38 -3.72
C ASN A 50 7.36 -14.29 -3.98
N GLU A 51 8.04 -15.44 -4.01
CA GLU A 51 9.48 -15.57 -4.27
C GLU A 51 9.90 -14.89 -5.59
N LEU A 52 9.01 -14.91 -6.59
CA LEU A 52 9.25 -14.32 -7.91
C LEU A 52 9.17 -12.78 -7.93
N GLU A 53 8.54 -12.16 -6.92
CA GLU A 53 8.34 -10.70 -6.88
C GLU A 53 9.17 -10.01 -5.79
N ALA A 54 9.56 -10.74 -4.75
CA ALA A 54 10.32 -10.22 -3.61
C ALA A 54 11.29 -11.28 -3.05
N PRO A 55 12.33 -11.68 -3.82
CA PRO A 55 13.20 -12.81 -3.48
C PRO A 55 14.01 -12.61 -2.19
N THR A 56 14.52 -11.40 -1.92
CA THR A 56 15.30 -11.15 -0.68
C THR A 56 14.39 -11.11 0.55
N ILE A 57 13.23 -10.45 0.46
CA ILE A 57 12.25 -10.43 1.55
C ILE A 57 11.69 -11.85 1.80
N PHE A 58 11.44 -12.64 0.76
CA PHE A 58 11.01 -14.05 0.89
C PHE A 58 12.10 -14.94 1.53
N GLY A 59 13.37 -14.72 1.18
CA GLY A 59 14.52 -15.38 1.81
C GLY A 59 14.64 -15.07 3.31
N ILE A 60 14.27 -13.86 3.74
CA ILE A 60 14.21 -13.48 5.17
C ILE A 60 12.95 -14.05 5.83
N PHE A 61 11.79 -13.97 5.17
CA PHE A 61 10.52 -14.51 5.66
C PHE A 61 10.62 -16.00 6.01
N THR A 62 11.23 -16.80 5.14
CA THR A 62 11.43 -18.25 5.39
C THR A 62 12.38 -18.54 6.56
N GLN A 63 13.34 -17.65 6.86
CA GLN A 63 14.22 -17.76 8.03
C GLN A 63 13.51 -17.35 9.33
N VAL A 64 12.66 -16.31 9.29
CA VAL A 64 11.91 -15.82 10.46
C VAL A 64 10.71 -16.73 10.79
N ALA A 65 10.07 -17.35 9.78
CA ALA A 65 8.94 -18.27 9.94
C ALA A 65 9.23 -19.50 10.84
N ASN A 66 10.50 -19.84 11.06
CA ASN A 66 10.91 -20.89 11.99
C ASN A 66 11.09 -20.42 13.44
N LYS A 67 11.01 -19.11 13.71
CA LYS A 67 11.30 -18.50 15.03
C LYS A 67 10.10 -17.80 15.67
N THR A 68 9.18 -17.26 14.88
CA THR A 68 7.92 -16.65 15.36
C THR A 68 6.73 -17.11 14.52
N VAL A 69 5.50 -16.85 15.00
CA VAL A 69 4.26 -17.25 14.30
C VAL A 69 3.41 -16.05 13.88
N ASP A 70 3.51 -14.93 14.59
CA ASP A 70 2.72 -13.72 14.35
C ASP A 70 3.48 -12.67 13.53
N HIS A 71 2.74 -11.93 12.70
CA HIS A 71 3.21 -10.78 11.92
C HIS A 71 4.46 -11.01 11.05
N LEU A 72 4.68 -12.25 10.58
CA LEU A 72 5.85 -12.69 9.82
C LEU A 72 6.21 -11.80 8.61
N VAL A 73 5.20 -11.29 7.89
CA VAL A 73 5.40 -10.42 6.71
C VAL A 73 6.00 -9.07 7.13
N ALA A 74 5.45 -8.45 8.18
CA ALA A 74 5.95 -7.18 8.71
C ALA A 74 7.36 -7.34 9.31
N LEU A 75 7.64 -8.48 9.97
CA LEU A 75 8.97 -8.84 10.46
C LEU A 75 9.98 -9.00 9.32
N ALA A 76 9.61 -9.68 8.23
CA ALA A 76 10.50 -9.87 7.08
C ALA A 76 10.87 -8.53 6.42
N ILE A 77 9.88 -7.65 6.22
CA ILE A 77 10.09 -6.28 5.73
C ILE A 77 10.98 -5.48 6.69
N ALA A 78 10.74 -5.56 8.01
CA ALA A 78 11.52 -4.83 9.00
C ALA A 78 12.99 -5.32 9.05
N CYS A 79 13.23 -6.63 9.00
CA CYS A 79 14.57 -7.20 8.93
C CYS A 79 15.30 -6.82 7.62
N TYR A 80 14.58 -6.79 6.49
CA TYR A 80 15.12 -6.32 5.21
C TYR A 80 15.54 -4.85 5.28
N LEU A 81 14.67 -3.96 5.78
CA LEU A 81 15.00 -2.54 5.97
C LEU A 81 16.21 -2.32 6.89
N VAL A 82 16.36 -3.13 7.95
CA VAL A 82 17.55 -3.11 8.82
C VAL A 82 18.82 -3.55 8.08
N GLN A 83 18.73 -4.59 7.25
CA GLN A 83 19.86 -5.07 6.43
C GLN A 83 20.31 -4.02 5.40
N GLU A 84 19.36 -3.26 4.84
CA GLU A 84 19.59 -2.13 3.93
C GLU A 84 20.00 -0.83 4.67
N GLY A 85 20.27 -0.91 5.99
CA GLY A 85 20.90 0.15 6.77
C GLY A 85 19.97 1.05 7.59
N CYS A 86 18.66 0.76 7.70
CA CYS A 86 17.75 1.58 8.52
C CYS A 86 18.24 1.74 9.98
N GLN A 87 18.26 2.99 10.45
CA GLN A 87 18.65 3.32 11.82
C GLN A 87 17.58 2.89 12.84
N LEU A 88 17.83 1.77 13.53
CA LEU A 88 17.05 1.30 14.69
C LEU A 88 17.12 2.23 15.92
N THR A 89 18.09 3.15 15.95
CA THR A 89 18.32 4.09 17.06
C THR A 89 17.63 5.44 16.86
N LYS A 90 17.12 5.73 15.66
CA LYS A 90 16.40 6.99 15.38
C LYS A 90 15.13 7.06 16.22
N ARG A 91 14.89 8.20 16.85
CA ARG A 91 13.65 8.49 17.58
C ARG A 91 12.70 9.34 16.73
N ASN A 92 11.42 9.02 16.77
CA ASN A 92 10.34 9.82 16.17
C ASN A 92 9.99 11.06 17.01
N ASN A 93 9.03 11.88 16.56
CA ASN A 93 8.60 13.10 17.27
C ASN A 93 7.93 12.81 18.64
N LYS A 94 7.61 11.54 18.93
CA LYS A 94 7.12 11.06 20.23
C LYS A 94 8.24 10.53 21.13
N GLY A 95 9.51 10.69 20.72
CA GLY A 95 10.69 10.27 21.45
C GLY A 95 10.95 8.76 21.46
N LYS A 96 10.18 7.96 20.70
CA LYS A 96 10.27 6.49 20.67
C LYS A 96 11.14 6.02 19.50
N THR A 97 11.90 4.95 19.72
CA THR A 97 12.58 4.20 18.66
C THR A 97 11.64 3.17 18.01
N PRO A 98 11.97 2.57 16.85
CA PRO A 98 11.18 1.49 16.27
C PRO A 98 11.07 0.28 17.21
N LEU A 99 12.10 0.05 18.03
CA LEU A 99 12.14 -1.02 19.03
C LEU A 99 11.15 -0.74 20.17
N ASP A 100 11.04 0.51 20.64
CA ASP A 100 10.07 0.94 21.68
C ASP A 100 8.60 0.84 21.23
N LEU A 101 8.34 0.65 19.93
CA LEU A 101 6.99 0.40 19.38
C LEU A 101 6.62 -1.09 19.38
N VAL A 102 7.58 -1.99 19.60
CA VAL A 102 7.36 -3.44 19.62
C VAL A 102 7.34 -3.92 21.08
N ALA A 103 6.16 -4.31 21.56
CA ALA A 103 6.00 -4.83 22.92
C ALA A 103 6.65 -6.22 23.13
N ASP A 104 6.98 -6.92 22.05
CA ASP A 104 7.49 -8.29 22.06
C ASP A 104 9.03 -8.34 22.02
N THR A 105 9.66 -8.62 23.15
CA THR A 105 11.14 -8.66 23.29
C THR A 105 11.81 -9.57 22.26
N SER A 106 11.20 -10.71 21.93
CA SER A 106 11.70 -11.68 20.95
C SER A 106 11.78 -11.11 19.53
N MET A 107 10.87 -10.21 19.15
CA MET A 107 10.93 -9.52 17.85
C MET A 107 12.05 -8.49 17.83
N GLY A 108 12.32 -7.85 18.96
CA GLY A 108 13.45 -6.93 19.14
C GLY A 108 14.80 -7.62 18.97
N GLU A 109 15.00 -8.75 19.65
CA GLU A 109 16.21 -9.58 19.52
C GLU A 109 16.42 -10.09 18.08
N LEU A 110 15.34 -10.43 17.38
CA LEU A 110 15.41 -10.82 15.98
C LEU A 110 15.88 -9.69 15.07
N LEU A 111 15.31 -8.48 15.21
CA LEU A 111 15.77 -7.32 14.46
C LEU A 111 17.24 -7.01 14.76
N GLN A 112 17.64 -7.16 16.03
CA GLN A 112 19.03 -6.99 16.47
C GLN A 112 19.99 -8.01 15.81
N GLN A 113 19.54 -9.24 15.55
CA GLN A 113 20.31 -10.26 14.84
C GLN A 113 20.59 -9.90 13.36
N TYR A 114 19.68 -9.15 12.71
CA TYR A 114 19.86 -8.68 11.33
C TYR A 114 20.66 -7.36 11.21
N ILE A 115 21.06 -6.73 12.32
CA ILE A 115 22.00 -5.59 12.31
C ILE A 115 23.40 -6.04 11.87
N THR A 116 23.82 -7.25 12.23
CA THR A 116 25.12 -7.79 11.84
C THR A 116 25.16 -8.01 10.32
N PRO A 117 26.03 -7.30 9.56
CA PRO A 117 26.11 -7.47 8.12
C PRO A 117 26.57 -8.90 7.81
N ARG A 118 25.70 -9.67 7.14
CA ARG A 118 26.03 -11.03 6.71
C ARG A 118 27.16 -10.96 5.69
N SER A 119 28.29 -11.60 6.01
CA SER A 119 29.53 -11.57 5.22
C SER A 119 29.26 -11.81 3.72
N ALA A 120 29.71 -10.88 2.89
CA ALA A 120 29.43 -10.87 1.46
C ALA A 120 30.01 -12.10 0.73
N PRO A 121 29.26 -12.69 -0.22
CA PRO A 121 29.85 -13.41 -1.35
C PRO A 121 30.51 -12.38 -2.28
N GLN A 122 31.81 -12.50 -2.53
CA GLN A 122 32.54 -11.54 -3.36
C GLN A 122 32.22 -11.68 -4.85
N VAL A 123 32.03 -10.56 -5.54
CA VAL A 123 32.34 -10.45 -6.98
C VAL A 123 33.11 -9.14 -7.25
N VAL A 124 34.43 -9.30 -7.32
CA VAL A 124 35.45 -8.53 -8.04
C VAL A 124 35.12 -7.10 -8.50
N SER A 125 35.88 -6.15 -7.96
CA SER A 125 35.98 -4.76 -8.39
C SER A 125 36.64 -4.57 -9.76
N ARG A 126 36.27 -3.50 -10.46
CA ARG A 126 37.17 -2.82 -11.41
C ARG A 126 36.99 -1.31 -11.34
N GLN A 127 38.04 -0.65 -10.84
CA GLN A 127 38.19 0.80 -10.86
C GLN A 127 38.61 1.26 -12.25
N HIS A 128 38.24 2.47 -12.65
CA HIS A 128 39.15 3.38 -13.34
C HIS A 128 38.78 4.83 -13.03
N SER A 129 39.79 5.63 -12.73
CA SER A 129 39.74 7.05 -12.37
C SER A 129 40.31 7.94 -13.49
N SER A 130 40.34 9.26 -13.28
CA SER A 130 40.88 10.35 -14.14
C SER A 130 40.04 10.70 -15.38
N ASP A 131 39.98 11.90 -15.99
CA ASP A 131 40.38 13.32 -15.73
C ASP A 131 39.79 14.15 -16.92
N SER A 132 39.62 15.48 -16.99
CA SER A 132 39.61 16.63 -16.07
C SER A 132 39.19 17.91 -16.85
N SER A 133 39.04 19.07 -16.18
CA SER A 133 39.01 20.44 -16.78
C SER A 133 37.71 20.85 -17.53
N SER A 134 37.31 22.14 -17.66
CA SER A 134 37.85 23.43 -17.20
C SER A 134 36.77 24.54 -17.03
N MET A 135 37.23 25.71 -16.54
CA MET A 135 36.64 27.06 -16.43
C MET A 135 35.85 27.57 -17.67
N THR A 136 35.01 28.63 -17.68
CA THR A 136 35.23 30.01 -17.14
C THR A 136 33.97 30.83 -16.80
N GLU A 137 34.18 31.84 -15.96
CA GLU A 137 33.28 32.95 -15.57
C GLU A 137 33.03 33.96 -16.70
N VAL A 138 31.93 34.74 -16.63
CA VAL A 138 31.96 36.23 -16.73
C VAL A 138 30.79 36.82 -15.93
N ASP A 139 30.98 38.03 -15.40
CA ASP A 139 30.14 38.76 -14.44
C ASP A 139 29.27 39.86 -15.10
N GLN A 140 28.36 40.39 -14.29
CA GLN A 140 28.13 41.83 -14.06
C GLN A 140 26.78 42.47 -14.45
N SER A 141 26.29 43.25 -13.49
CA SER A 141 25.00 43.94 -13.42
C SER A 141 24.99 45.31 -14.11
N VAL A 142 23.81 45.76 -14.57
CA VAL A 142 23.52 47.19 -14.76
C VAL A 142 22.17 47.55 -14.14
N VAL A 143 22.15 48.57 -13.28
CA VAL A 143 20.94 49.18 -12.73
C VAL A 143 20.88 50.66 -13.13
N VAL A 144 19.79 51.09 -13.77
CA VAL A 144 19.32 52.48 -13.70
C VAL A 144 17.80 52.55 -13.90
N ASN A 145 17.16 53.34 -13.05
CA ASN A 145 15.72 53.69 -13.04
C ASN A 145 15.47 54.94 -13.94
N PRO A 146 14.35 55.68 -13.82
CA PRO A 146 12.94 55.31 -14.07
C PRO A 146 12.26 56.29 -15.05
N ALA A 147 11.10 55.92 -15.64
CA ALA A 147 10.14 56.89 -16.16
C ALA A 147 8.72 56.30 -16.24
N ALA A 148 7.70 57.12 -15.93
CA ALA A 148 6.30 56.70 -15.90
C ALA A 148 5.58 56.92 -17.23
N LEU A 149 4.66 56.02 -17.58
CA LEU A 149 3.51 56.31 -18.43
C LEU A 149 2.24 55.72 -17.80
N ASN A 150 1.21 56.55 -17.65
CA ASN A 150 -0.09 56.13 -17.14
C ASN A 150 -0.87 55.33 -18.20
N GLY A 151 -1.38 54.16 -17.81
CA GLY A 151 -2.33 53.37 -18.59
C GLY A 151 -3.31 52.67 -17.65
N MET A 152 -4.60 53.00 -17.75
CA MET A 152 -5.66 52.42 -16.92
C MET A 152 -6.08 51.04 -17.44
N GLU A 153 -5.23 50.03 -17.26
CA GLU A 153 -5.63 48.64 -17.51
C GLU A 153 -6.14 47.99 -16.22
N LYS A 154 -7.36 47.44 -16.27
CA LYS A 154 -7.92 46.64 -15.18
C LYS A 154 -7.09 45.38 -15.02
N ARG A 155 -6.12 45.41 -14.10
CA ARG A 155 -5.29 44.26 -13.73
C ARG A 155 -6.20 43.08 -13.43
N ALA A 156 -6.15 42.04 -14.27
CA ALA A 156 -6.89 40.81 -14.05
C ALA A 156 -6.57 40.27 -12.64
N PRO A 157 -7.55 39.75 -11.88
CA PRO A 157 -7.28 39.14 -10.59
C PRO A 157 -6.27 38.02 -10.77
N ALA A 158 -5.28 37.95 -9.88
CA ALA A 158 -4.31 36.86 -9.92
C ALA A 158 -5.03 35.52 -9.66
N PRO A 159 -4.73 34.45 -10.42
CA PRO A 159 -5.42 33.18 -10.25
C PRO A 159 -5.16 32.62 -8.85
N VAL A 160 -6.21 32.08 -8.24
CA VAL A 160 -6.15 31.48 -6.90
C VAL A 160 -6.01 29.96 -7.00
N GLU A 161 -5.16 29.39 -6.15
CA GLU A 161 -4.96 27.95 -6.07
C GLU A 161 -6.05 27.28 -5.21
N CYS A 162 -6.56 26.14 -5.67
CA CYS A 162 -7.44 25.27 -4.88
C CYS A 162 -6.62 24.43 -3.89
N ALA A 163 -6.85 24.57 -2.58
CA ALA A 163 -6.12 23.83 -1.53
C ALA A 163 -6.44 22.32 -1.43
N VAL A 164 -7.04 21.73 -2.48
CA VAL A 164 -7.43 20.31 -2.55
C VAL A 164 -6.87 19.62 -3.79
N CYS A 165 -6.81 20.31 -4.93
CA CYS A 165 -6.27 19.78 -6.20
C CYS A 165 -5.08 20.57 -6.76
N SER A 166 -4.68 21.68 -6.12
CA SER A 166 -3.65 22.63 -6.60
C SER A 166 -3.90 23.19 -8.00
N GLU A 167 -5.12 23.09 -8.51
CA GLU A 167 -5.53 23.75 -9.76
C GLU A 167 -5.70 25.26 -9.54
N LEU A 168 -5.20 26.04 -10.50
CA LEU A 168 -5.36 27.49 -10.57
C LEU A 168 -6.69 27.83 -11.25
N GLY A 169 -7.47 28.73 -10.66
CA GLY A 169 -8.70 29.26 -11.25
C GLY A 169 -8.96 30.70 -10.85
N ASP A 170 -9.99 31.32 -11.43
CA ASP A 170 -10.27 32.75 -11.21
C ASP A 170 -10.74 33.04 -9.77
N GLU A 171 -11.61 32.19 -9.20
CA GLU A 171 -12.03 32.28 -7.81
C GLU A 171 -12.32 30.90 -7.17
N ASN A 172 -12.00 30.77 -5.88
CA ASN A 172 -12.43 29.66 -5.03
C ASN A 172 -13.84 29.90 -4.46
N VAL A 173 -14.59 28.82 -4.25
CA VAL A 173 -15.98 28.81 -3.75
C VAL A 173 -16.06 29.30 -2.31
N LEU A 174 -17.01 30.20 -2.04
CA LEU A 174 -17.31 30.72 -0.70
C LEU A 174 -18.09 29.69 0.13
N PHE A 175 -17.59 29.38 1.33
CA PHE A 175 -18.25 28.48 2.28
C PHE A 175 -18.97 29.26 3.38
N GLU A 176 -20.27 29.02 3.56
CA GLU A 176 -21.04 29.57 4.68
C GLU A 176 -21.24 28.51 5.79
N PRO A 177 -21.19 28.91 7.07
CA PRO A 177 -21.09 30.29 7.57
C PRO A 177 -19.65 30.82 7.74
N CYS A 178 -18.61 30.05 7.42
CA CYS A 178 -17.24 30.39 7.80
C CYS A 178 -16.53 31.46 6.95
N GLY A 179 -17.12 31.90 5.83
CA GLY A 179 -16.59 32.93 4.93
C GLY A 179 -15.36 32.52 4.11
N HIS A 180 -14.88 31.27 4.24
CA HIS A 180 -13.63 30.84 3.62
C HIS A 180 -13.78 30.45 2.15
N ARG A 181 -12.81 30.85 1.32
CA ARG A 181 -12.66 30.48 -0.08
C ARG A 181 -11.38 29.68 -0.27
N ILE A 182 -11.48 28.35 -0.25
CA ILE A 182 -10.30 27.44 -0.20
C ILE A 182 -10.30 26.34 -1.25
N ALA A 183 -11.37 26.17 -2.02
CA ALA A 183 -11.47 25.10 -3.01
C ALA A 183 -12.30 25.51 -4.23
N CYS A 184 -11.96 24.94 -5.38
CA CYS A 184 -12.71 25.06 -6.63
C CYS A 184 -14.11 24.42 -6.53
N GLU A 185 -14.94 24.62 -7.56
CA GLU A 185 -16.31 24.09 -7.62
C GLU A 185 -16.37 22.58 -7.36
N ASP A 186 -15.60 21.78 -8.09
CA ASP A 186 -15.64 20.32 -7.97
C ASP A 186 -15.13 19.83 -6.61
N CYS A 187 -14.03 20.38 -6.10
CA CYS A 187 -13.52 20.01 -4.79
C CYS A 187 -14.50 20.40 -3.67
N SER A 188 -15.05 21.62 -3.72
CA SER A 188 -16.03 22.08 -2.73
C SER A 188 -17.27 21.19 -2.65
N SER A 189 -17.73 20.64 -3.78
CA SER A 189 -18.93 19.80 -3.85
C SER A 189 -18.87 18.55 -2.97
N ARG A 190 -17.66 18.09 -2.60
CA ARG A 190 -17.42 16.88 -1.80
C ARG A 190 -17.11 17.18 -0.32
N MET A 191 -16.93 18.45 0.04
CA MET A 191 -16.49 18.86 1.38
C MET A 191 -17.67 18.99 2.36
N LYS A 192 -17.56 18.38 3.54
CA LYS A 192 -18.55 18.54 4.63
C LYS A 192 -18.12 19.56 5.68
N LYS A 193 -16.82 19.84 5.78
CA LYS A 193 -16.20 20.80 6.69
C LYS A 193 -15.16 21.62 5.92
N CYS A 194 -14.97 22.86 6.32
CA CYS A 194 -13.92 23.73 5.80
C CYS A 194 -12.57 23.28 6.34
N LEU A 195 -11.57 23.03 5.48
CA LEU A 195 -10.24 22.59 5.91
C LEU A 195 -9.46 23.67 6.68
N LYS A 196 -9.79 24.96 6.49
CA LYS A 196 -9.11 26.07 7.16
C LYS A 196 -9.60 26.35 8.60
N CYS A 197 -10.83 25.97 8.94
CA CYS A 197 -11.41 26.27 10.26
C CYS A 197 -12.22 25.13 10.90
N GLY A 198 -12.33 23.96 10.26
CA GLY A 198 -13.08 22.80 10.75
C GLY A 198 -14.61 22.95 10.76
N GLN A 199 -15.14 24.16 10.55
CA GLN A 199 -16.58 24.43 10.60
C GLN A 199 -17.34 23.70 9.48
N VAL A 200 -18.56 23.22 9.80
CA VAL A 200 -19.44 22.54 8.84
C VAL A 200 -19.84 23.53 7.73
N VAL A 201 -19.81 23.06 6.48
CA VAL A 201 -20.17 23.86 5.31
C VAL A 201 -21.64 23.65 4.99
N ASN A 202 -22.47 24.64 5.33
CA ASN A 202 -23.93 24.57 5.13
C ASN A 202 -24.30 24.97 3.69
N LYS A 203 -23.64 26.01 3.15
CA LYS A 203 -23.89 26.52 1.80
C LYS A 203 -22.56 26.85 1.12
N ARG A 204 -22.53 26.67 -0.20
CA ARG A 204 -21.41 26.89 -1.11
C ARG A 204 -21.88 27.85 -2.19
N ILE A 205 -21.12 28.90 -2.45
CA ILE A 205 -21.49 29.94 -3.42
C ILE A 205 -20.31 30.19 -4.37
N THR A 206 -20.53 30.09 -5.68
CA THR A 206 -19.55 30.46 -6.71
C THR A 206 -19.42 31.99 -6.83
N HIS A 207 -18.45 32.47 -7.61
CA HIS A 207 -18.34 33.89 -7.94
C HIS A 207 -19.61 34.43 -8.64
N ASP A 208 -20.23 33.62 -9.51
CA ASP A 208 -21.54 33.87 -10.14
C ASP A 208 -22.75 33.86 -9.17
N GLY A 209 -22.55 33.63 -7.88
CA GLY A 209 -23.64 33.51 -6.90
C GLY A 209 -24.41 32.18 -6.93
N ARG A 210 -24.00 31.21 -7.76
CA ARG A 210 -24.67 29.90 -7.87
C ARG A 210 -24.38 29.03 -6.66
N THR A 211 -25.38 28.29 -6.20
CA THR A 211 -25.24 27.40 -5.03
C THR A 211 -24.87 25.97 -5.41
N ILE A 212 -23.77 25.44 -4.86
CA ILE A 212 -23.29 24.08 -5.16
C ILE A 212 -23.82 23.06 -4.14
N ALA A 213 -24.60 22.09 -4.63
CA ALA A 213 -25.08 20.97 -3.84
C ALA A 213 -23.95 20.00 -3.44
N CYS A 214 -24.11 19.32 -2.30
CA CYS A 214 -23.13 18.32 -1.87
C CYS A 214 -23.26 17.05 -2.72
N LYS A 215 -22.24 16.73 -3.53
CA LYS A 215 -22.11 15.44 -4.21
C LYS A 215 -21.61 14.42 -3.19
N SER A 216 -22.34 13.32 -2.99
CA SER A 216 -21.83 12.20 -2.19
C SER A 216 -20.66 11.51 -2.91
N ARG A 217 -19.75 10.88 -2.16
CA ARG A 217 -18.66 10.08 -2.75
C ARG A 217 -19.22 8.78 -3.31
N GLN A 218 -19.73 8.84 -4.52
CA GLN A 218 -19.96 7.66 -5.36
C GLN A 218 -18.61 6.94 -5.56
N PRO A 219 -18.51 5.61 -5.31
CA PRO A 219 -17.45 4.81 -5.90
C PRO A 219 -17.51 4.96 -7.42
N SER A 220 -16.37 4.89 -8.12
CA SER A 220 -16.38 4.92 -9.59
C SER A 220 -17.24 3.75 -10.10
N THR A 221 -18.31 4.08 -10.82
CA THR A 221 -19.30 3.12 -11.35
C THR A 221 -18.61 2.02 -12.16
N GLU A 222 -17.57 2.38 -12.90
CA GLU A 222 -16.74 1.46 -13.67
C GLU A 222 -15.97 0.45 -12.80
N ARG A 223 -15.48 0.89 -11.63
CA ARG A 223 -14.81 -0.01 -10.67
C ARG A 223 -15.80 -0.95 -10.01
N LEU A 224 -17.04 -0.52 -9.75
CA LEU A 224 -18.10 -1.40 -9.25
C LEU A 224 -18.40 -2.50 -10.28
N ARG A 225 -18.65 -2.13 -11.55
CA ARG A 225 -18.85 -3.09 -12.64
C ARG A 225 -17.68 -4.07 -12.78
N TYR A 226 -16.45 -3.58 -12.81
CA TYR A 226 -15.26 -4.43 -12.89
C TYR A 226 -15.18 -5.44 -11.74
N LEU A 227 -15.48 -5.01 -10.50
CA LEU A 227 -15.51 -5.89 -9.34
C LEU A 227 -16.66 -6.89 -9.40
N GLU A 228 -17.85 -6.48 -9.84
CA GLU A 228 -19.01 -7.36 -10.06
C GLU A 228 -18.68 -8.44 -11.11
N THR A 229 -18.07 -8.06 -12.24
CA THR A 229 -17.57 -9.00 -13.26
C THR A 229 -16.53 -9.95 -12.69
N LYS A 230 -15.53 -9.45 -11.94
CA LYS A 230 -14.50 -10.31 -11.32
C LYS A 230 -15.06 -11.27 -10.28
N ILE A 231 -16.06 -10.85 -9.49
CA ILE A 231 -16.76 -11.74 -8.56
C ILE A 231 -17.49 -12.83 -9.35
N ALA A 232 -18.23 -12.47 -10.41
CA ALA A 232 -18.94 -13.45 -11.25
C ALA A 232 -17.99 -14.48 -11.89
N GLU A 233 -16.87 -14.04 -12.47
CA GLU A 233 -15.81 -14.92 -13.02
C GLU A 233 -15.29 -15.92 -11.97
N ILE A 234 -14.99 -15.43 -10.75
CA ILE A 234 -14.51 -16.27 -9.64
C ILE A 234 -15.60 -17.24 -9.19
N GLU A 235 -16.85 -16.80 -9.08
CA GLU A 235 -17.95 -17.67 -8.66
C GLU A 235 -18.24 -18.78 -9.69
N GLU A 236 -18.28 -18.46 -10.98
CA GLU A 236 -18.35 -19.46 -12.05
C GLU A 236 -17.16 -20.43 -11.98
N ALA A 237 -15.95 -19.89 -11.83
CA ALA A 237 -14.73 -20.69 -11.69
C ALA A 237 -14.75 -21.61 -10.46
N HIS A 238 -15.56 -21.35 -9.42
CA HIS A 238 -15.74 -22.25 -8.26
C HIS A 238 -17.03 -23.07 -8.26
N CYS A 239 -17.97 -22.83 -9.18
CA CYS A 239 -19.23 -23.57 -9.28
C CYS A 239 -19.08 -24.96 -9.92
N CYS A 240 -19.95 -25.89 -9.55
CA CYS A 240 -19.92 -27.25 -10.08
C CYS A 240 -20.45 -27.29 -11.50
N SER A 241 -19.59 -27.60 -12.47
CA SER A 241 -19.88 -27.69 -13.91
C SER A 241 -20.92 -28.75 -14.33
N ILE A 242 -21.65 -29.35 -13.37
CA ILE A 242 -22.73 -30.32 -13.58
C ILE A 242 -24.08 -29.73 -13.18
N CYS A 243 -24.12 -28.87 -12.15
CA CYS A 243 -25.37 -28.25 -11.67
C CYS A 243 -25.36 -26.72 -11.69
N MET A 244 -24.19 -26.10 -11.92
CA MET A 244 -23.90 -24.66 -11.97
C MET A 244 -24.28 -23.83 -10.72
N GLU A 245 -25.03 -24.42 -9.78
CA GLU A 245 -25.58 -23.79 -8.57
C GLU A 245 -24.68 -23.93 -7.32
N ARG A 246 -23.94 -25.05 -7.19
CA ARG A 246 -23.22 -25.40 -5.95
C ARG A 246 -21.71 -25.40 -6.13
N ARG A 247 -20.97 -24.83 -5.18
CA ARG A 247 -19.49 -24.82 -5.19
C ARG A 247 -18.87 -26.23 -5.25
N ARG A 248 -17.74 -26.37 -5.95
CA ARG A 248 -16.97 -27.63 -6.07
C ARG A 248 -16.23 -27.91 -4.77
N ASN A 249 -16.79 -28.80 -3.94
CA ASN A 249 -16.21 -29.18 -2.65
C ASN A 249 -15.71 -30.63 -2.59
N VAL A 250 -15.81 -31.40 -3.68
CA VAL A 250 -15.28 -32.77 -3.78
C VAL A 250 -14.32 -32.88 -4.96
N VAL A 251 -13.14 -33.46 -4.75
CA VAL A 251 -12.14 -33.76 -5.79
C VAL A 251 -11.87 -35.26 -5.88
N PHE A 252 -11.65 -35.73 -7.10
CA PHE A 252 -11.29 -37.10 -7.45
C PHE A 252 -9.77 -37.24 -7.57
N LEU A 253 -9.22 -38.45 -7.45
CA LEU A 253 -7.77 -38.68 -7.63
C LEU A 253 -7.24 -38.35 -9.05
N CYS A 254 -8.12 -38.08 -10.01
CA CYS A 254 -7.75 -37.56 -11.33
C CYS A 254 -7.67 -36.01 -11.39
N GLY A 255 -7.71 -35.31 -10.26
CA GLY A 255 -7.58 -33.84 -10.14
C GLY A 255 -8.88 -33.05 -10.33
N HIS A 256 -9.87 -33.60 -11.03
CA HIS A 256 -11.13 -32.93 -11.31
C HIS A 256 -12.09 -32.97 -10.10
N GLY A 257 -13.01 -32.01 -10.03
CA GLY A 257 -13.95 -31.88 -8.92
C GLY A 257 -15.39 -31.56 -9.30
N ALA A 258 -16.29 -31.80 -8.35
CA ALA A 258 -17.73 -31.55 -8.42
C ALA A 258 -18.25 -31.07 -7.05
N CYS A 259 -19.52 -30.65 -6.97
CA CYS A 259 -20.16 -30.48 -5.67
C CYS A 259 -20.53 -31.85 -5.08
N GLU A 260 -20.65 -31.90 -3.75
CA GLU A 260 -21.02 -33.06 -2.95
C GLU A 260 -22.23 -33.83 -3.54
N LYS A 261 -23.35 -33.14 -3.79
CA LYS A 261 -24.58 -33.74 -4.35
C LYS A 261 -24.40 -34.34 -5.75
N CYS A 262 -23.58 -33.73 -6.62
CA CYS A 262 -23.31 -34.27 -7.96
C CYS A 262 -22.24 -35.37 -7.91
N SER A 263 -21.36 -35.37 -6.91
CA SER A 263 -20.29 -36.36 -6.77
C SER A 263 -20.78 -37.74 -6.36
N THR A 264 -21.95 -37.87 -5.71
CA THR A 264 -22.48 -39.15 -5.21
C THR A 264 -22.79 -40.12 -6.34
N THR A 265 -23.52 -39.65 -7.36
CA THR A 265 -23.97 -40.47 -8.51
C THR A 265 -22.86 -40.80 -9.51
N LEU A 266 -21.75 -40.06 -9.51
CA LEU A 266 -20.64 -40.29 -10.43
C LEU A 266 -19.78 -41.51 -10.03
N LYS A 267 -19.70 -42.48 -10.95
CA LYS A 267 -18.69 -43.57 -10.95
C LYS A 267 -17.50 -43.26 -11.88
N ILE A 268 -17.71 -42.38 -12.85
CA ILE A 268 -16.75 -41.95 -13.86
C ILE A 268 -16.64 -40.42 -13.80
N CYS A 269 -15.43 -39.89 -13.92
CA CYS A 269 -15.18 -38.45 -13.94
C CYS A 269 -15.77 -37.81 -15.21
N HIS A 270 -16.59 -36.77 -15.04
CA HIS A 270 -17.26 -36.06 -16.14
C HIS A 270 -16.30 -35.27 -17.06
N MET A 271 -15.09 -34.95 -16.58
CA MET A 271 -14.11 -34.18 -17.36
C MET A 271 -13.12 -35.08 -18.11
N CYS A 272 -12.50 -36.06 -17.43
CA CYS A 272 -11.46 -36.91 -18.04
C CYS A 272 -11.85 -38.38 -18.25
N ARG A 273 -13.12 -38.76 -18.01
CA ARG A 273 -13.68 -40.10 -18.23
C ARG A 273 -12.98 -41.28 -17.51
N LYS A 274 -12.06 -40.99 -16.58
CA LYS A 274 -11.43 -41.98 -15.70
C LYS A 274 -12.41 -42.44 -14.60
N THR A 275 -12.34 -43.70 -14.20
CA THR A 275 -13.11 -44.25 -13.07
C THR A 275 -12.71 -43.60 -11.74
N ILE A 276 -13.70 -43.31 -10.89
CA ILE A 276 -13.49 -42.60 -9.62
C ILE A 276 -13.27 -43.63 -8.50
N THR A 277 -12.02 -43.83 -8.09
CA THR A 277 -11.65 -44.77 -7.02
C THR A 277 -11.76 -44.17 -5.61
N LYS A 278 -11.55 -42.86 -5.45
CA LYS A 278 -11.64 -42.15 -4.16
C LYS A 278 -12.16 -40.73 -4.37
N LYS A 279 -12.98 -40.25 -3.43
CA LYS A 279 -13.61 -38.92 -3.40
C LYS A 279 -13.13 -38.19 -2.14
N ILE A 280 -12.54 -37.01 -2.28
CA ILE A 280 -11.97 -36.23 -1.18
C ILE A 280 -12.80 -34.95 -1.01
N ASN A 281 -13.39 -34.71 0.17
CA ASN A 281 -14.22 -33.53 0.44
C ASN A 281 -13.41 -32.44 1.17
N PHE A 282 -13.32 -31.25 0.60
CA PHE A 282 -12.54 -30.13 1.15
C PHE A 282 -13.04 -29.64 2.51
N LYS A 283 -14.34 -29.83 2.84
CA LYS A 283 -14.86 -29.52 4.19
C LYS A 283 -14.10 -30.26 5.29
N ILE A 284 -13.71 -31.51 5.03
CA ILE A 284 -13.00 -32.35 6.01
C ILE A 284 -11.54 -31.92 6.12
N PHE A 285 -10.90 -31.51 5.03
CA PHE A 285 -9.49 -31.12 5.03
C PHE A 285 -9.23 -29.87 5.89
N PHE A 286 -10.11 -28.87 5.81
CA PHE A 286 -9.99 -27.65 6.62
C PHE A 286 -10.24 -27.92 8.11
N LEU A 287 -11.29 -28.68 8.44
CA LEU A 287 -11.60 -29.07 9.83
C LEU A 287 -10.54 -30.00 10.43
N ALA A 288 -9.95 -30.89 9.65
CA ALA A 288 -8.85 -31.75 10.08
C ALA A 288 -7.59 -30.93 10.38
N LYS A 289 -7.26 -29.93 9.54
CA LYS A 289 -6.13 -29.03 9.78
C LYS A 289 -6.36 -28.20 11.06
N ILE A 290 -7.55 -27.62 11.25
CA ILE A 290 -7.92 -26.90 12.48
C ILE A 290 -7.81 -27.80 13.72
N LYS A 291 -8.36 -29.03 13.68
CA LYS A 291 -8.24 -29.98 14.80
C LYS A 291 -6.79 -30.40 15.06
N TYR A 292 -5.99 -30.62 14.02
CA TYR A 292 -4.57 -30.98 14.17
C TYR A 292 -3.73 -29.86 14.82
N PHE A 293 -4.00 -28.59 14.48
CA PHE A 293 -3.39 -27.43 15.14
C PHE A 293 -3.90 -27.22 16.56
N SER A 294 -5.19 -27.46 16.82
CA SER A 294 -5.78 -27.36 18.16
C SER A 294 -5.25 -28.45 19.11
N SER A 295 -5.11 -29.69 18.65
CA SER A 295 -4.63 -30.82 19.47
C SER A 295 -3.13 -30.78 19.81
N ARG A 296 -2.32 -29.93 19.14
CA ARG A 296 -0.90 -29.74 19.47
C ARG A 296 -0.63 -28.61 20.46
N ASN A 297 -1.60 -27.74 20.76
CA ASN A 297 -1.45 -26.58 21.65
C ASN A 297 -2.01 -26.82 23.08
N ILE A 298 -2.27 -28.07 23.48
CA ILE A 298 -2.76 -28.42 24.83
C ILE A 298 -1.82 -29.45 25.47
N LYS A 299 -0.53 -29.08 25.57
CA LYS A 299 0.50 -29.73 26.41
C LYS A 299 1.60 -28.72 26.80
N VAL A 300 1.23 -27.75 27.61
CA VAL A 300 2.10 -27.05 28.57
C VAL A 300 1.28 -26.88 29.84
#